data_AF-A0A318DXS5-F1
#
_entry.id   AF-A0A318DXS5-F1
#
_cell.length_a   1.000
_cell.length_b   1.000
_cell.length_c   1.000
_cell.angle_alpha   90.00
_cell.angle_beta   90.00
_cell.angle_gamma   90.00
#
_symmetry.space_group_name_H-M   'P 1'
#
loop_
_entity.id
_entity.type
_entity.pdbx_description
1 polymer ?
#
loop_
_entity_poly.entity_id
_entity_poly.type
_entity_poly.pdbx_seq_one_letter_code
_entity_poly.pdbx_strand_id
1 'polypeptide(L)'
;MSKLTLEELESHLWESANILRGSIDSADYKNYIFGLLFLKRMNDVFMENREHIIEEYGEEVVDDPDFYTESKVFIPERARWSAIKEQTEDIGAA
;
A
#
# COMPACT_ATOMS: atom_id res chain seq x y z
N MET A 1 17.10 19.75 -1.10
CA MET A 1 17.17 18.71 -2.15
C MET A 1 16.58 19.30 -3.42
N SER A 2 17.23 19.14 -4.57
CA SER A 2 16.61 19.48 -5.86
C SER A 2 15.39 18.56 -6.08
N LYS A 3 14.30 19.11 -6.61
CA LYS A 3 13.15 18.29 -6.99
C LYS A 3 13.53 17.49 -8.24
N LEU A 4 13.24 16.20 -8.24
CA LEU A 4 13.36 15.36 -9.44
C LEU A 4 12.41 15.90 -10.52
N THR A 5 12.87 15.86 -11.76
CA THR A 5 12.01 16.00 -12.93
C THR A 5 11.13 14.74 -13.08
N LEU A 6 10.04 14.86 -13.84
CA LEU A 6 9.18 13.71 -14.14
C LEU A 6 9.98 12.59 -14.84
N GLU A 7 10.85 12.96 -15.76
CA GLU A 7 11.65 12.02 -16.56
C GLU A 7 12.67 11.26 -15.70
N GLU A 8 13.31 11.95 -14.75
CA GLU A 8 14.19 11.31 -13.75
C GLU A 8 13.40 10.37 -12.84
N LEU A 9 12.20 10.76 -12.40
CA LEU A 9 11.35 9.91 -11.56
C LEU A 9 10.91 8.64 -12.32
N GLU A 10 10.44 8.79 -13.56
CA GLU A 10 10.05 7.66 -14.41
C GLU A 10 11.21 6.70 -14.64
N SER A 11 12.40 7.22 -14.94
CA SER A 11 13.61 6.42 -15.12
C SER A 11 13.97 5.65 -13.83
N HIS A 12 13.91 6.31 -12.67
CA HIS A 12 14.18 5.66 -11.38
C HIS A 12 13.18 4.55 -11.04
N LEU A 13 11.89 4.79 -11.29
CA LEU A 13 10.84 3.79 -11.05
C LEU A 13 10.98 2.60 -12.00
N TRP A 14 11.32 2.86 -13.27
CA TRP A 14 11.56 1.82 -14.27
C TRP A 14 12.74 0.92 -13.88
N GLU A 15 13.88 1.51 -13.51
CA GLU A 15 15.05 0.75 -13.07
C GLU A 15 14.76 -0.07 -11.81
N SER A 16 14.02 0.51 -10.86
CA SER A 16 13.59 -0.21 -9.65
C SER A 16 12.71 -1.42 -9.98
N ALA A 17 11.77 -1.26 -10.93
CA ALA A 17 10.92 -2.36 -11.39
C ALA A 17 11.73 -3.45 -12.12
N ASN A 18 12.75 -3.07 -12.89
CA ASN A 18 13.66 -4.02 -13.55
C ASN A 18 14.43 -4.86 -12.53
N ILE A 19 14.94 -4.23 -11.47
CA ILE A 19 15.65 -4.93 -10.37
C ILE A 19 14.71 -5.92 -9.68
N LEU A 20 13.50 -5.50 -9.31
CA LEU A 20 12.54 -6.33 -8.59
C LEU A 20 11.99 -7.50 -9.43
N ARG A 21 11.83 -7.30 -10.74
CA ARG A 21 11.38 -8.35 -11.65
C ARG A 21 12.40 -9.47 -11.83
N GLY A 22 13.69 -9.14 -11.80
CA GLY A 22 14.76 -10.08 -12.09
C GLY A 22 14.58 -10.73 -13.46
N SER A 23 14.58 -12.07 -13.49
CA SER A 23 14.45 -12.87 -14.72
C SER A 23 13.01 -13.20 -15.12
N ILE A 24 12.00 -12.70 -14.39
CA ILE A 24 10.59 -12.95 -14.72
C ILE A 24 10.20 -12.14 -15.95
N ASP A 25 9.38 -12.69 -16.84
CA ASP A 25 8.85 -11.92 -17.97
C ASP A 25 7.95 -10.77 -17.49
N SER A 26 7.93 -9.64 -18.20
CA SER A 26 7.05 -8.50 -17.87
C SER A 26 5.57 -8.88 -17.76
N ALA A 27 5.08 -9.77 -18.62
CA ALA A 27 3.68 -10.15 -18.65
C ALA A 27 3.27 -10.95 -17.41
N ASP A 28 4.20 -11.70 -16.81
CA ASP A 28 3.96 -12.45 -15.57
C ASP A 28 4.22 -11.60 -14.34
N TYR A 29 5.28 -10.78 -14.36
CA TYR A 29 5.65 -9.90 -13.25
C TYR A 29 4.55 -8.89 -12.90
N LYS A 30 3.80 -8.42 -13.91
CA LYS A 30 2.69 -7.48 -13.72
C LYS A 30 1.68 -7.98 -12.69
N ASN A 31 1.43 -9.29 -12.62
CA ASN A 31 0.43 -9.87 -11.72
C ASN A 31 0.86 -9.75 -10.25
N TYR A 32 2.18 -9.87 -9.98
CA TYR A 32 2.74 -9.74 -8.64
C TYR A 32 2.83 -8.27 -8.21
N ILE A 33 3.41 -7.42 -9.07
CA ILE A 33 3.64 -6.01 -8.71
C ILE A 33 2.34 -5.23 -8.61
N PHE A 34 1.34 -5.49 -9.45
CA PHE A 34 0.04 -4.81 -9.34
C PHE A 34 -0.74 -5.24 -8.11
N GLY A 35 -0.66 -6.51 -7.71
CA GLY A 35 -1.24 -6.95 -6.43
C GLY A 35 -0.65 -6.18 -5.25
N LEU A 36 0.68 -6.08 -5.20
CA LEU A 36 1.39 -5.37 -4.13
C LEU A 36 1.10 -3.85 -4.14
N LEU A 37 1.12 -3.22 -5.31
CA LEU A 37 0.81 -1.79 -5.45
C LEU A 37 -0.64 -1.49 -5.08
N PHE A 38 -1.57 -2.38 -5.45
CA PHE A 38 -2.97 -2.25 -5.04
C PHE A 38 -3.11 -2.30 -3.51
N LEU A 39 -2.49 -3.30 -2.86
CA LEU A 39 -2.48 -3.40 -1.40
C LEU A 39 -1.88 -2.15 -0.74
N LYS A 40 -0.74 -1.66 -1.25
CA LYS A 40 -0.13 -0.42 -0.77
C LYS A 40 -1.08 0.77 -0.91
N ARG A 41 -1.71 0.94 -2.07
CA ARG A 41 -2.63 2.06 -2.31
C ARG A 41 -3.85 2.00 -1.40
N MET A 42 -4.44 0.82 -1.23
CA MET A 42 -5.58 0.63 -0.33
C MET A 42 -5.19 0.94 1.12
N ASN A 43 -4.00 0.53 1.56
CA ASN A 43 -3.46 0.91 2.86
C ASN A 43 -3.27 2.42 2.99
N ASP A 44 -2.74 3.10 1.98
CA ASP A 44 -2.54 4.55 2.05
C ASP A 44 -3.85 5.31 2.19
N VAL A 45 -4.85 4.94 1.39
CA VAL A 45 -6.21 5.50 1.51
C VAL A 45 -6.79 5.21 2.89
N PHE A 46 -6.62 3.99 3.42
CA PHE A 46 -7.06 3.67 4.79
C PHE A 46 -6.39 4.56 5.83
N MET A 47 -5.07 4.77 5.74
CA MET A 47 -4.33 5.60 6.70
C MET A 47 -4.73 7.07 6.63
N GLU A 48 -4.91 7.63 5.43
CA GLU A 48 -5.43 8.99 5.22
C GLU A 48 -6.80 9.16 5.89
N ASN A 49 -7.71 8.19 5.71
CA ASN A 49 -9.03 8.23 6.35
C ASN A 49 -8.97 8.01 7.86
N ARG A 50 -8.06 7.14 8.33
CA ARG A 50 -7.85 6.89 9.75
C ARG A 50 -7.39 8.16 10.47
N GLU A 51 -6.49 8.94 9.86
CA GLU A 51 -6.07 10.23 10.38
C GLU A 51 -7.25 11.21 10.49
N HIS A 52 -8.11 11.30 9.47
CA HIS A 52 -9.31 12.14 9.54
C HIS A 52 -10.27 11.69 10.67
N ILE A 53 -10.47 10.38 10.85
CA ILE A 53 -11.34 9.86 11.92
C ILE A 53 -10.75 10.17 13.31
N ILE A 54 -9.43 10.10 13.47
CA ILE A 54 -8.75 10.51 14.71
C ILE A 54 -9.03 11.98 15.01
N GLU A 55 -8.90 12.84 14.01
CA GLU A 55 -9.10 14.28 14.17
C GLU A 55 -10.56 14.64 14.52
N GLU A 56 -11.53 13.92 13.96
CA GLU A 56 -12.95 14.24 14.12
C GLU A 56 -13.61 13.55 15.33
N TYR A 57 -13.26 12.28 15.60
CA TYR A 57 -13.94 11.43 16.57
C TYR A 57 -13.03 10.87 17.68
N GLY A 58 -11.71 10.97 17.54
CA GLY A 58 -10.71 10.50 18.50
C GLY A 58 -10.18 9.08 18.21
N GLU A 59 -9.08 8.71 18.87
CA GLU A 59 -8.38 7.43 18.63
C GLU A 59 -9.19 6.18 19.04
N GLU A 60 -10.19 6.33 19.91
CA GLU A 60 -10.97 5.22 20.47
C GLU A 60 -11.80 4.47 19.40
N VAL A 61 -12.15 5.14 18.29
CA VAL A 61 -13.08 4.64 17.27
C VAL A 61 -12.41 4.23 15.96
N VAL A 62 -11.10 4.41 15.84
CA VAL A 62 -10.36 4.26 14.57
C VAL A 62 -10.23 2.82 14.10
N ASP A 63 -10.44 1.87 15.00
CA ASP A 63 -10.43 0.44 14.69
C ASP A 63 -11.85 -0.13 14.57
N ASP A 64 -12.87 0.72 14.65
CA ASP A 64 -14.27 0.37 14.37
C ASP A 64 -14.58 0.56 12.87
N PRO A 65 -14.89 -0.53 12.13
CA PRO A 65 -15.22 -0.46 10.71
C PRO A 65 -16.41 0.44 10.37
N ASP A 66 -17.33 0.68 11.31
CA ASP A 66 -18.55 1.48 11.07
C ASP A 66 -18.21 2.94 10.76
N PHE A 67 -17.06 3.44 11.24
CA PHE A 67 -16.56 4.78 10.95
C PHE A 67 -15.95 4.92 9.54
N TYR A 68 -15.81 3.82 8.79
CA TYR A 68 -15.26 3.78 7.42
C TYR A 68 -16.33 3.55 6.35
N THR A 69 -17.61 3.66 6.70
CA THR A 69 -18.73 3.39 5.78
C THR A 69 -18.70 4.30 4.54
N GLU A 70 -18.31 5.57 4.70
CA GLU A 70 -18.19 6.53 3.59
C GLU A 70 -16.95 6.28 2.73
N SER A 71 -15.81 6.00 3.36
CA SER A 71 -14.54 5.74 2.66
C SER A 71 -14.49 4.36 1.99
N LYS A 72 -15.36 3.42 2.41
CA LYS A 72 -15.51 2.04 1.93
C LYS A 72 -14.25 1.18 2.05
N VAL A 73 -13.23 1.68 2.74
CA VAL A 73 -11.93 1.03 2.86
C VAL A 73 -11.58 0.97 4.34
N PHE A 74 -11.75 -0.22 4.92
CA PHE A 74 -11.24 -0.57 6.23
C PHE A 74 -10.21 -1.70 6.05
N ILE A 75 -9.05 -1.56 6.69
CA ILE A 75 -7.99 -2.57 6.63
C ILE A 75 -7.71 -3.12 8.04
N PRO A 76 -7.93 -4.43 8.26
CA PRO A 76 -7.64 -5.06 9.54
C PRO A 76 -6.13 -5.05 9.80
N GLU A 77 -5.75 -5.07 11.06
CA GLU A 77 -4.36 -4.89 11.49
C GLU A 77 -3.35 -5.79 10.77
N ARG A 78 -3.68 -7.10 10.63
CA ARG A 78 -2.85 -8.07 9.92
C ARG A 78 -2.58 -7.74 8.44
N ALA A 79 -3.46 -6.96 7.83
CA ALA A 79 -3.39 -6.60 6.41
C ALA A 79 -2.87 -5.17 6.20
N ARG A 80 -2.48 -4.48 7.27
CA ARG A 80 -1.84 -3.15 7.18
C ARG A 80 -0.44 -3.30 6.62
N TRP A 81 0.01 -2.27 5.91
CA TRP A 81 1.31 -2.27 5.24
C TRP A 81 2.49 -2.44 6.20
N SER A 82 2.37 -1.97 7.45
CA SER A 82 3.35 -2.23 8.51
C SER A 82 3.52 -3.73 8.75
N ALA A 83 2.42 -4.45 8.96
CA ALA A 83 2.41 -5.90 9.19
C ALA A 83 2.91 -6.68 7.97
N ILE A 84 2.46 -6.31 6.77
CA ILE A 84 2.87 -6.99 5.52
C ILE A 84 4.38 -6.87 5.30
N LYS A 85 4.98 -5.71 5.59
CA LYS A 85 6.44 -5.51 5.42
C LYS A 85 7.28 -6.32 6.39
N GLU A 86 6.76 -6.66 7.55
CA GLU A 86 7.47 -7.47 8.56
C GLU A 86 7.42 -8.97 8.23
N GLN A 87 6.49 -9.37 7.37
CA GLN A 87 6.32 -10.75 6.96
C GLN A 87 7.16 -11.07 5.71
N THR A 88 8.05 -12.05 5.82
CA THR A 88 8.92 -12.49 4.71
C THR A 88 8.46 -13.78 4.05
N GLU A 89 7.54 -14.51 4.69
CA GLU A 89 7.05 -15.83 4.27
C GLU A 89 5.52 -15.89 4.41
N ASP A 90 4.85 -16.68 3.56
CA ASP A 90 3.40 -16.93 3.60
C ASP A 90 2.51 -15.67 3.63
N ILE A 91 2.91 -14.62 2.91
CA ILE A 91 2.10 -13.40 2.75
C ILE A 91 0.75 -13.77 2.12
N GLY A 92 -0.34 -13.48 2.83
CA GLY A 92 -1.70 -13.75 2.37
C GLY A 92 -2.29 -15.10 2.82
N ALA A 93 -1.61 -15.87 3.68
CA ALA A 93 -2.20 -17.03 4.33
C ALA A 93 -3.41 -16.61 5.21
N ALA A 94 -4.48 -17.41 5.15
CA ALA A 94 -5.77 -17.17 5.80
C ALA A 94 -5.87 -17.86 7.17
#